data_AF-A0A6P4DAZ2-F1
#
_entry.id   AF-A0A6P4DAZ2-F1
#
_cell.length_a   1.000
_cell.length_b   1.000
_cell.length_c   1.000
_cell.angle_alpha   90.00
_cell.angle_beta   90.00
_cell.angle_gamma   90.00
#
_symmetry.space_group_name_H-M   'P 1'
#
loop_
_entity.id
_entity.type
_entity.pdbx_description
1 polymer ?
#
loop_
_entity_poly.entity_id
_entity_poly.type
_entity_poly.pdbx_seq_one_letter_code
_entity_poly.pdbx_strand_id
1 'polypeptide(L)'
;MPQAQSSILFIIFDNPSTKFLQMAGSLEKDTKKVDVSVQHECPLNLLPREIWSIIATKVAPTSIEDLFNMQATCKVFLGAARSDAVYKHVMMSYKSLARFLLNLDGPERRFLDRCVEVGNVDAIVRHGFVEYLRFGRCDKGMELLARASTEGSVEAGYLSSMLLMFDHEDEEDMVRGVQMMVGFIISGQLESYTNFLTDVCKDNKVILNELFARI
;
A
#
# COMPACT_ATOMS: atom_id res chain seq x y z
N MET A 1 9.98 -9.22 20.27
CA MET A 1 10.71 -9.54 19.02
C MET A 1 9.78 -10.37 18.14
N PRO A 2 9.76 -10.20 16.80
CA PRO A 2 10.79 -9.62 15.94
C PRO A 2 10.46 -8.22 15.40
N GLN A 3 11.47 -7.35 15.40
CA GLN A 3 11.46 -5.98 14.87
C GLN A 3 12.44 -5.92 13.70
N ALA A 4 12.20 -6.73 12.65
CA ALA A 4 13.11 -6.86 11.51
C ALA A 4 12.51 -6.36 10.19
N GLN A 5 11.17 -6.31 10.06
CA GLN A 5 10.52 -5.86 8.81
C GLN A 5 10.44 -4.33 8.68
N SER A 6 10.49 -3.59 9.79
CA SER A 6 10.44 -2.12 9.79
C SER A 6 11.72 -1.47 9.23
N SER A 7 12.86 -2.18 9.29
CA SER A 7 14.16 -1.61 8.92
C SER A 7 14.44 -1.66 7.43
N ILE A 8 13.89 -2.64 6.70
CA ILE A 8 14.08 -2.78 5.25
C ILE A 8 13.37 -1.65 4.51
N LEU A 9 12.16 -1.27 4.95
CA LEU A 9 11.42 -0.16 4.34
C LEU A 9 12.10 1.20 4.58
N PHE A 10 12.74 1.39 5.73
CA PHE A 10 13.49 2.61 6.06
C PHE A 10 14.76 2.75 5.19
N ILE A 11 15.49 1.65 4.96
CA ILE A 11 16.72 1.65 4.15
C ILE A 11 16.42 1.91 2.66
N ILE A 12 15.26 1.47 2.15
CA ILE A 12 14.88 1.65 0.74
C ILE A 12 14.51 3.11 0.42
N PHE A 13 13.97 3.86 1.38
CA PHE A 13 13.54 5.24 1.14
C PHE A 13 14.60 6.32 1.43
N ASP A 14 15.61 6.03 2.26
CA ASP A 14 16.65 6.99 2.65
C ASP A 14 18.00 6.75 1.96
N ASN A 15 18.07 6.06 0.81
CA ASN A 15 19.35 5.81 0.15
C ASN A 15 19.92 7.09 -0.51
N PRO A 16 21.01 7.69 0.03
CA PRO A 16 21.76 8.74 -0.65
C PRO A 16 22.77 8.02 -1.55
N SER A 17 22.30 7.57 -2.71
CA SER A 17 23.11 6.81 -3.66
C SER A 17 24.13 7.73 -4.35
N THR A 18 25.24 8.02 -3.66
CA THR A 18 26.48 8.54 -4.26
C THR A 18 27.78 8.03 -3.61
N LYS A 19 27.76 7.20 -2.56
CA LYS A 19 29.01 6.77 -1.88
C LYS A 19 29.55 5.36 -2.18
N PHE A 20 28.85 4.51 -2.92
CA PHE A 20 29.34 3.13 -3.19
C PHE A 20 30.14 2.94 -4.49
N LEU A 21 30.47 4.01 -5.22
CA LEU A 21 31.32 3.93 -6.43
C LEU A 21 32.74 4.48 -6.26
N GLN A 22 33.21 4.67 -5.03
CA GLN A 22 34.61 4.99 -4.75
C GLN A 22 35.20 3.99 -3.77
N MET A 23 35.55 2.80 -4.26
CA MET A 23 36.69 1.99 -3.78
C MET A 23 36.71 0.66 -4.53
N ALA A 24 37.22 0.69 -5.76
CA ALA A 24 37.69 -0.50 -6.47
C ALA A 24 38.90 -0.12 -7.34
N GLY A 25 40.00 0.25 -6.69
CA GLY A 25 41.36 0.13 -7.25
C GLY A 25 42.09 -0.89 -6.38
N SER A 26 42.91 -1.82 -6.85
CA SER A 26 43.50 -2.07 -8.16
C SER A 26 43.83 -3.56 -8.23
N LEU A 27 43.71 -4.21 -9.40
CA LEU A 27 44.46 -5.43 -9.69
C LEU A 27 45.09 -5.28 -11.08
N GLU A 28 46.38 -4.96 -11.09
CA GLU A 28 47.16 -4.91 -12.32
C GLU A 28 47.30 -6.32 -12.91
N LYS A 29 46.94 -6.46 -14.18
CA LYS A 29 47.49 -7.52 -15.02
C LYS A 29 47.61 -7.03 -16.46
N ASP A 30 48.85 -6.76 -16.84
CA ASP A 30 49.27 -6.48 -18.21
C ASP A 30 48.75 -7.55 -19.18
N THR A 31 47.93 -7.13 -20.14
CA THR A 31 47.79 -7.80 -21.44
C THR A 31 47.29 -6.79 -22.49
N LYS A 32 47.92 -6.86 -23.67
CA LYS A 32 47.87 -5.90 -24.77
C LYS A 32 46.45 -5.50 -25.20
N LYS A 33 46.20 -4.19 -25.27
CA LYS A 33 44.98 -3.57 -25.80
C LYS A 33 44.76 -3.91 -27.28
N VAL A 34 43.70 -4.67 -27.56
CA VAL A 34 42.90 -4.49 -28.76
C VAL A 34 41.69 -3.67 -28.30
N ASP A 35 41.62 -2.42 -28.73
CA ASP A 35 40.52 -1.51 -28.37
C ASP A 35 39.32 -1.81 -29.28
N VAL A 36 38.60 -2.88 -28.96
CA VAL A 36 37.21 -3.04 -29.41
C VAL A 36 36.36 -2.45 -28.31
N SER A 37 35.88 -1.22 -28.50
CA SER A 37 34.80 -0.65 -27.69
C SER A 37 33.53 -1.44 -27.97
N VAL A 38 33.38 -2.59 -27.31
CA VAL A 38 32.10 -3.27 -27.20
C VAL A 38 31.28 -2.41 -26.26
N GLN A 39 30.37 -1.60 -26.83
CA GLN A 39 29.28 -1.00 -26.07
C GLN A 39 28.49 -2.16 -25.45
N HIS A 40 28.78 -2.49 -24.19
CA HIS A 40 28.03 -3.52 -23.50
C HIS A 40 26.69 -2.90 -23.10
N GLU A 41 25.70 -3.05 -23.98
CA GLU A 41 24.33 -2.67 -23.66
C GLU A 41 23.90 -3.40 -22.39
N CYS A 42 23.48 -2.64 -21.38
CA CYS A 42 22.93 -3.22 -20.16
C CYS A 42 21.76 -4.13 -20.58
N PRO A 43 21.73 -5.41 -20.18
CA PRO A 43 20.66 -6.34 -20.57
C PRO A 43 19.25 -5.84 -20.21
N LEU A 44 19.12 -4.96 -19.22
CA LEU A 44 17.85 -4.35 -18.83
C LEU A 44 17.33 -3.30 -19.81
N ASN A 45 18.20 -2.73 -20.64
CA ASN A 45 17.84 -1.81 -21.71
C ASN A 45 17.36 -2.53 -22.97
N LEU A 46 17.46 -3.87 -23.02
CA LEU A 46 16.95 -4.67 -24.14
C LEU A 46 15.42 -4.66 -24.20
N LEU A 47 14.75 -4.42 -23.08
CA LEU A 47 13.30 -4.27 -23.02
C LEU A 47 12.91 -2.81 -22.81
N PRO A 48 11.89 -2.31 -23.52
CA PRO A 48 11.30 -1.00 -23.25
C PRO A 48 10.82 -0.89 -21.80
N ARG A 49 10.86 0.33 -21.24
CA ARG A 49 10.41 0.61 -19.86
C ARG A 49 8.96 0.19 -19.63
N GLU A 50 8.15 0.27 -20.66
CA GLU A 50 6.73 -0.08 -20.65
C GLU A 50 6.55 -1.57 -20.35
N ILE A 51 7.41 -2.43 -20.91
CA ILE A 51 7.37 -3.88 -20.63
C ILE A 51 7.71 -4.15 -19.16
N TRP A 52 8.73 -3.48 -18.63
CA TRP A 52 9.05 -3.57 -17.19
C TRP A 52 7.91 -3.06 -16.31
N SER A 53 7.19 -2.02 -16.74
CA SER A 53 6.05 -1.46 -16.01
C SER A 53 4.87 -2.42 -16.01
N ILE A 54 4.61 -3.11 -17.12
CA ILE A 54 3.59 -4.16 -17.21
C ILE A 54 3.94 -5.33 -16.28
N ILE A 55 5.21 -5.76 -16.26
CA ILE A 55 5.68 -6.81 -15.35
C ILE A 55 5.46 -6.38 -13.90
N ALA A 56 5.94 -5.18 -13.53
CA ALA A 56 5.77 -4.65 -12.18
C ALA A 56 4.29 -4.56 -11.78
N THR A 57 3.42 -4.13 -12.69
CA THR A 57 1.96 -4.03 -12.45
C THR A 57 1.34 -5.40 -12.19
N LYS A 58 1.81 -6.45 -12.87
CA LYS A 58 1.34 -7.83 -12.64
C LYS A 58 1.86 -8.43 -11.34
N VAL A 59 3.06 -8.03 -10.91
CA VAL A 59 3.68 -8.52 -9.66
C VAL A 59 3.14 -7.79 -8.43
N ALA A 60 2.82 -6.49 -8.56
CA ALA A 60 2.41 -5.63 -7.46
C ALA A 60 1.26 -6.16 -6.58
N PRO A 61 0.20 -6.82 -7.12
CA PRO A 61 -0.84 -7.41 -6.28
C PRO A 61 -0.34 -8.60 -5.43
N THR A 62 0.66 -9.33 -5.94
CA THR A 62 1.12 -10.59 -5.33
C THR A 62 2.28 -10.42 -4.37
N SER A 63 3.14 -9.42 -4.58
CA SER A 63 4.35 -9.22 -3.78
C SER A 63 4.79 -7.76 -3.79
N ILE A 64 4.44 -7.05 -2.72
CA ILE A 64 4.94 -5.68 -2.53
C ILE A 64 6.44 -5.67 -2.22
N GLU A 65 6.96 -6.74 -1.62
CA GLU A 65 8.39 -6.86 -1.31
C GLU A 65 9.21 -6.92 -2.60
N ASP A 66 8.78 -7.74 -3.57
CA ASP A 66 9.42 -7.79 -4.89
C ASP A 66 9.33 -6.45 -5.61
N LEU A 67 8.21 -5.73 -5.45
CA LEU A 67 8.07 -4.39 -5.99
C LEU A 67 9.09 -3.41 -5.38
N PHE A 68 9.27 -3.42 -4.07
CA PHE A 68 10.26 -2.57 -3.39
C PHE A 68 11.70 -2.97 -3.74
N ASN A 69 11.98 -4.27 -3.83
CA ASN A 69 13.28 -4.79 -4.27
C ASN A 69 13.58 -4.35 -5.71
N MET A 70 12.58 -4.40 -6.60
CA MET A 70 12.69 -3.90 -7.97
C MET A 70 13.03 -2.41 -7.96
N GLN A 71 12.35 -1.59 -7.15
CA GLN A 71 12.66 -0.15 -7.02
C GLN A 71 14.09 0.12 -6.53
N ALA A 72 14.59 -0.69 -5.60
CA ALA A 72 15.93 -0.53 -5.02
C ALA A 72 17.08 -0.99 -5.93
N THR A 73 16.79 -1.78 -6.98
CA THR A 73 17.82 -2.43 -7.80
C THR A 73 18.54 -1.48 -8.76
N CYS A 74 17.80 -0.74 -9.59
CA CYS A 74 18.41 0.15 -10.60
C CYS A 74 17.45 1.24 -11.09
N LYS A 75 17.97 2.25 -11.81
CA LYS A 75 17.18 3.39 -12.33
C LYS A 75 16.10 3.00 -13.34
N VAL A 76 16.33 1.95 -14.14
CA VAL A 76 15.34 1.44 -15.11
C VAL A 76 14.13 0.89 -14.36
N PHE A 77 14.39 -0.03 -13.43
CA PHE A 77 13.37 -0.64 -12.59
C PHE A 77 12.70 0.36 -11.66
N LEU A 78 13.44 1.28 -11.05
CA LEU A 78 12.88 2.35 -10.24
C LEU A 78 11.81 3.14 -11.00
N GLY A 79 12.08 3.52 -12.25
CA GLY A 79 11.10 4.24 -13.05
C GLY A 79 9.91 3.37 -13.50
N ALA A 80 10.14 2.08 -13.81
CA ALA A 80 9.06 1.17 -14.21
C ALA A 80 8.13 0.81 -13.03
N ALA A 81 8.70 0.51 -11.87
CA ALA A 81 8.03 0.15 -10.64
C ALA A 81 7.39 1.34 -9.91
N ARG A 82 7.57 2.57 -10.41
CA ARG A 82 6.90 3.79 -9.94
C ARG A 82 5.87 4.33 -10.94
N SER A 83 5.47 3.53 -11.92
CA SER A 83 4.41 3.90 -12.85
C SER A 83 3.04 3.94 -12.15
N ASP A 84 2.13 4.76 -12.66
CA ASP A 84 0.79 4.91 -12.09
C ASP A 84 -0.01 3.61 -12.12
N ALA A 85 0.19 2.79 -13.14
CA ALA A 85 -0.41 1.46 -13.23
C ALA A 85 -0.02 0.57 -12.05
N VAL A 86 1.24 0.61 -11.62
CA VAL A 86 1.71 -0.16 -10.46
C VAL A 86 1.01 0.33 -9.19
N TYR A 87 1.02 1.63 -8.93
CA TYR A 87 0.39 2.20 -7.74
C TYR A 87 -1.12 1.98 -7.71
N LYS A 88 -1.78 1.94 -8.87
CA LYS A 88 -3.20 1.66 -8.98
C LYS A 88 -3.56 0.22 -8.65
N HIS A 89 -2.66 -0.73 -8.89
CA HIS A 89 -2.93 -2.17 -8.76
C HIS A 89 -2.24 -2.85 -7.57
N VAL A 90 -1.36 -2.17 -6.84
CA VAL A 90 -0.74 -2.73 -5.64
C VAL A 90 -1.79 -3.05 -4.57
N MET A 91 -1.68 -4.22 -3.94
CA MET A 91 -2.55 -4.58 -2.81
C MET A 91 -1.98 -4.01 -1.50
N MET A 92 -2.83 -3.33 -0.74
CA MET A 92 -2.47 -2.77 0.56
C MET A 92 -2.59 -3.77 1.70
N SER A 93 -3.05 -5.00 1.43
CA SER A 93 -3.09 -6.13 2.38
C SER A 93 -1.70 -6.58 2.86
N TYR A 94 -0.61 -6.04 2.30
CA TYR A 94 0.74 -6.25 2.84
C TYR A 94 0.90 -5.73 4.28
N LYS A 95 0.03 -4.81 4.71
CA LYS A 95 -0.12 -4.36 6.09
C LYS A 95 -1.60 -4.40 6.48
N SER A 96 -1.87 -4.89 7.69
CA SER A 96 -3.20 -4.80 8.27
C SER A 96 -3.63 -3.36 8.46
N LEU A 97 -4.95 -3.15 8.45
CA LEU A 97 -5.56 -1.84 8.70
C LEU A 97 -5.13 -1.24 10.06
N ALA A 98 -4.98 -2.08 11.09
CA ALA A 98 -4.49 -1.68 12.41
C ALA A 98 -3.08 -1.04 12.34
N ARG A 99 -2.19 -1.57 11.50
CA ARG A 99 -0.85 -0.99 11.30
C ARG A 99 -0.91 0.34 10.56
N PHE A 100 -1.85 0.53 9.64
CA PHE A 100 -2.11 1.83 9.02
C PHE A 100 -2.64 2.86 10.03
N LEU A 101 -3.49 2.45 10.98
CA LEU A 101 -3.95 3.35 12.04
C LEU A 101 -2.82 3.84 12.95
N LEU A 102 -1.94 2.95 13.39
CA LEU A 102 -0.92 3.31 14.38
C LEU A 102 0.33 3.96 13.78
N ASN A 103 0.77 3.51 12.61
CA ASN A 103 2.13 3.76 12.11
C ASN A 103 2.14 4.36 10.69
N LEU A 104 1.12 5.15 10.33
CA LEU A 104 1.12 5.83 9.03
C LEU A 104 1.89 7.14 9.12
N ASP A 105 3.20 7.09 8.86
CA ASP A 105 4.07 8.26 8.82
C ASP A 105 5.18 8.10 7.75
N GLY A 106 5.88 9.19 7.44
CA GLY A 106 7.08 9.17 6.60
C GLY A 106 6.88 8.54 5.20
N PRO A 107 7.76 7.61 4.77
CA PRO A 107 7.65 6.98 3.45
C PRO A 107 6.37 6.20 3.20
N GLU A 108 5.80 5.58 4.24
CA GLU A 108 4.58 4.77 4.13
C GLU A 108 3.38 5.66 3.85
N ARG A 109 3.33 6.84 4.49
CA ARG A 109 2.33 7.87 4.18
C ARG A 109 2.44 8.31 2.73
N ARG A 110 3.64 8.65 2.26
CA ARG A 110 3.86 9.07 0.85
C ARG A 110 3.48 7.97 -0.15
N PHE A 111 3.77 6.72 0.17
CA PHE A 111 3.36 5.58 -0.66
C PHE A 111 1.84 5.45 -0.72
N LEU A 112 1.15 5.50 0.43
CA LEU A 112 -0.30 5.45 0.50
C LEU A 112 -0.95 6.62 -0.26
N ASP A 113 -0.49 7.85 0.00
CA ASP A 113 -0.97 9.06 -0.68
C ASP A 113 -0.83 8.93 -2.19
N ARG A 114 0.31 8.42 -2.68
CA ARG A 114 0.51 8.19 -4.12
C ARG A 114 -0.49 7.19 -4.70
N CYS A 115 -0.83 6.13 -3.94
CA CYS A 115 -1.83 5.15 -4.38
C CYS A 115 -3.24 5.74 -4.41
N VAL A 116 -3.57 6.58 -3.43
CA VAL A 116 -4.85 7.32 -3.38
C VAL A 116 -4.97 8.27 -4.57
N GLU A 117 -3.91 9.02 -4.89
CA GLU A 117 -3.87 9.95 -6.03
C GLU A 117 -4.20 9.27 -7.37
N VAL A 118 -3.71 8.05 -7.59
CA VAL A 118 -3.96 7.29 -8.82
C VAL A 118 -5.25 6.46 -8.79
N GLY A 119 -6.03 6.55 -7.71
CA GLY A 119 -7.33 5.87 -7.57
C GLY A 119 -7.22 4.39 -7.22
N ASN A 120 -6.25 4.00 -6.39
CA ASN A 120 -6.23 2.66 -5.81
C ASN A 120 -7.33 2.54 -4.74
N VAL A 121 -8.33 1.69 -5.00
CA VAL A 121 -9.49 1.50 -4.13
C VAL A 121 -9.08 1.04 -2.74
N ASP A 122 -8.18 0.06 -2.63
CA ASP A 122 -7.74 -0.52 -1.34
C ASP A 122 -6.97 0.51 -0.48
N ALA A 123 -6.23 1.41 -1.14
CA ALA A 123 -5.57 2.56 -0.52
C ALA A 123 -6.58 3.62 -0.05
N ILE A 124 -7.60 3.92 -0.85
CA ILE A 124 -8.67 4.86 -0.48
C ILE A 124 -9.41 4.36 0.76
N VAL A 125 -9.73 3.06 0.84
CA VAL A 125 -10.35 2.46 2.03
C VAL A 125 -9.52 2.69 3.28
N ARG A 126 -8.22 2.38 3.23
CA ARG A 126 -7.29 2.59 4.35
C ARG A 126 -7.17 4.06 4.73
N HIS A 127 -7.07 4.93 3.74
CA HIS A 127 -6.98 6.36 4.00
C HIS A 127 -8.25 6.88 4.65
N GLY A 128 -9.44 6.56 4.12
CA GLY A 128 -10.73 6.93 4.72
C GLY A 128 -10.85 6.47 6.17
N PHE A 129 -10.47 5.22 6.44
CA PHE A 129 -10.48 4.68 7.80
C PHE A 129 -9.54 5.40 8.77
N VAL A 130 -8.32 5.75 8.33
CA VAL A 130 -7.36 6.49 9.16
C VAL A 130 -7.81 7.94 9.38
N GLU A 131 -8.35 8.60 8.35
CA GLU A 131 -8.88 9.95 8.45
C GLU A 131 -10.02 10.02 9.46
N TYR A 132 -10.93 9.03 9.45
CA TYR A 132 -12.02 8.93 10.40
C TYR A 132 -11.50 8.67 11.83
N LEU A 133 -10.85 7.53 12.09
CA LEU A 133 -10.58 7.07 13.47
C LEU A 133 -9.31 7.64 14.11
N ARG A 134 -8.25 7.89 13.33
CA ARG A 134 -6.98 8.42 13.90
C ARG A 134 -7.02 9.93 14.01
N PHE A 135 -7.54 10.60 12.98
CA PHE A 135 -7.49 12.06 12.86
C PHE A 135 -8.81 12.75 13.22
N GLY A 136 -9.89 12.00 13.47
CA GLY A 136 -11.20 12.56 13.81
C GLY A 136 -11.84 13.38 12.69
N ARG A 137 -11.40 13.18 11.43
CA ARG A 137 -11.92 13.88 10.26
C ARG A 137 -13.05 13.06 9.65
N CYS A 138 -14.16 12.95 10.38
CA CYS A 138 -15.26 12.05 10.06
C CYS A 138 -15.83 12.26 8.65
N ASP A 139 -16.15 13.51 8.26
CA ASP A 139 -16.68 13.82 6.92
C ASP A 139 -15.76 13.35 5.80
N LYS A 140 -14.47 13.66 5.91
CA LYS A 140 -13.46 13.25 4.92
C LYS A 140 -13.27 11.74 4.89
N GLY A 141 -13.28 11.11 6.07
CA GLY A 141 -13.22 9.66 6.18
C GLY A 141 -14.38 8.98 5.48
N MET A 142 -15.60 9.45 5.73
CA MET A 142 -16.83 8.94 5.10
C MET A 142 -16.88 9.23 3.60
N GLU A 143 -16.42 10.40 3.15
CA GLU A 143 -16.34 10.73 1.72
C GLU A 143 -15.43 9.73 0.98
N LEU A 144 -14.25 9.44 1.55
CA LEU A 144 -13.31 8.49 0.97
C LEU A 144 -13.88 7.06 0.95
N LEU A 145 -14.51 6.61 2.04
CA LEU A 145 -15.13 5.29 2.10
C LEU A 145 -16.33 5.17 1.15
N ALA A 146 -17.17 6.19 1.05
CA ALA A 146 -18.27 6.25 0.10
C ALA A 146 -17.74 6.16 -1.34
N ARG A 147 -16.69 6.93 -1.67
CA ARG A 147 -16.03 6.84 -2.97
C ARG A 147 -15.54 5.42 -3.26
N ALA A 148 -14.78 4.80 -2.36
CA ALA A 148 -14.31 3.43 -2.56
C ALA A 148 -15.46 2.42 -2.72
N SER A 149 -16.57 2.62 -2.00
CA SER A 149 -17.76 1.79 -2.13
C SER A 149 -18.43 1.95 -3.50
N THR A 150 -18.54 3.18 -4.02
CA THR A 150 -19.05 3.42 -5.39
C THR A 150 -18.15 2.83 -6.48
N GLU A 151 -16.86 2.70 -6.21
CA GLU A 151 -15.89 2.01 -7.07
C GLU A 151 -15.93 0.47 -6.91
N GLY A 152 -16.82 -0.06 -6.06
CA GLY A 152 -17.09 -1.49 -5.92
C GLY A 152 -16.42 -2.17 -4.70
N SER A 153 -15.77 -1.43 -3.80
CA SER A 153 -15.24 -2.02 -2.57
C SER A 153 -16.36 -2.33 -1.58
N VAL A 154 -16.51 -3.62 -1.33
CA VAL A 154 -17.41 -4.17 -0.32
C VAL A 154 -16.90 -3.80 1.08
N GLU A 155 -15.58 -3.84 1.30
CA GLU A 155 -14.93 -3.47 2.57
C GLU A 155 -15.23 -2.02 2.96
N ALA A 156 -15.20 -1.10 2.00
CA ALA A 156 -15.52 0.31 2.23
C ALA A 156 -16.97 0.50 2.71
N GLY A 157 -17.90 -0.24 2.12
CA GLY A 157 -19.31 -0.23 2.49
C GLY A 157 -19.54 -0.78 3.90
N TYR A 158 -18.84 -1.85 4.28
CA TYR A 158 -18.88 -2.39 5.64
C TYR A 158 -18.31 -1.42 6.68
N LEU A 159 -17.15 -0.82 6.40
CA LEU A 159 -16.57 0.18 7.29
C LEU A 159 -17.51 1.37 7.46
N SER A 160 -18.09 1.87 6.36
CA SER A 160 -19.08 2.96 6.42
C SER A 160 -20.27 2.59 7.29
N SER A 161 -20.84 1.40 7.08
CA SER A 161 -21.97 0.89 7.86
C SER A 161 -21.63 0.77 9.35
N MET A 162 -20.45 0.23 9.68
CA MET A 162 -19.99 0.10 11.06
C MET A 162 -19.80 1.46 11.74
N LEU A 163 -19.12 2.40 11.09
CA LEU A 163 -18.89 3.73 11.66
C LEU A 163 -20.21 4.47 11.91
N LEU A 164 -21.17 4.36 11.00
CA LEU A 164 -22.52 4.92 11.18
C LEU A 164 -23.30 4.30 12.32
N MET A 165 -23.13 3.00 12.57
CA MET A 165 -23.83 2.31 13.67
C MET A 165 -23.32 2.67 15.05
N PHE A 166 -22.03 3.01 15.18
CA PHE A 166 -21.39 3.09 16.48
C PHE A 166 -20.80 4.46 16.85
N ASP A 167 -20.38 5.29 15.89
CA ASP A 167 -19.76 6.60 16.20
C ASP A 167 -20.75 7.78 16.16
N HIS A 168 -22.01 7.54 15.74
CA HIS A 168 -23.01 8.59 15.60
C HIS A 168 -24.07 8.52 16.71
N GLU A 169 -24.25 9.63 17.43
CA GLU A 169 -25.40 9.81 18.35
C GLU A 169 -26.73 10.00 17.61
N ASP A 170 -26.67 10.22 16.28
CA ASP A 170 -27.84 10.41 15.42
C ASP A 170 -28.50 9.08 15.06
N GLU A 171 -29.77 8.94 15.45
CA GLU A 171 -30.60 7.78 15.17
C GLU A 171 -30.77 7.54 13.66
N GLU A 172 -30.78 8.59 12.83
CA GLU A 172 -30.90 8.45 11.37
C GLU A 172 -29.66 7.78 10.76
N ASP A 173 -28.46 8.21 11.17
CA ASP A 173 -27.21 7.60 10.73
C ASP A 173 -27.09 6.16 11.22
N MET A 174 -27.48 5.88 12.46
CA MET A 174 -27.53 4.52 13.00
C MET A 174 -28.45 3.61 12.17
N VAL A 175 -29.68 4.08 11.88
CA VAL A 175 -30.64 3.33 11.04
C VAL A 175 -30.07 3.10 9.65
N ARG A 176 -29.42 4.11 9.04
CA ARG A 176 -28.76 3.97 7.74
C ARG A 176 -27.65 2.90 7.80
N GLY A 177 -26.82 2.93 8.85
CA GLY A 177 -25.77 1.95 9.09
C GLY A 177 -26.33 0.53 9.17
N VAL A 178 -27.40 0.31 9.94
CA VAL A 178 -28.08 -0.99 10.07
C VAL A 178 -28.65 -1.45 8.73
N GLN A 179 -29.34 -0.58 7.98
CA GLN A 179 -29.90 -0.92 6.67
C GLN A 179 -28.83 -1.36 5.68
N MET A 180 -27.68 -0.67 5.65
CA MET A 180 -26.53 -1.08 4.84
C MET A 180 -26.04 -2.48 5.23
N MET A 181 -25.88 -2.75 6.54
CA MET A 181 -25.43 -4.05 7.03
C MET A 181 -26.40 -5.18 6.65
N VAL A 182 -27.71 -4.94 6.78
CA VAL A 182 -28.76 -5.89 6.36
C VAL A 182 -28.67 -6.16 4.86
N GLY A 183 -28.47 -5.13 4.04
CA GLY A 183 -28.27 -5.28 2.59
C GLY A 183 -27.10 -6.20 2.25
N PHE A 184 -25.97 -6.02 2.95
CA PHE A 184 -24.80 -6.88 2.78
C PHE A 184 -25.05 -8.34 3.18
N ILE A 185 -25.76 -8.58 4.29
CA ILE A 185 -26.15 -9.92 4.74
C ILE A 185 -27.02 -10.61 3.68
N ILE A 186 -28.05 -9.92 3.18
CA ILE A 186 -28.97 -10.47 2.17
C ILE A 186 -28.24 -10.79 0.87
N SER A 187 -27.27 -9.95 0.47
CA SER A 187 -26.46 -10.15 -0.74
C SER A 187 -25.39 -11.25 -0.61
N GLY A 188 -25.21 -11.85 0.57
CA GLY A 188 -24.22 -12.90 0.80
C GLY A 188 -22.77 -12.40 0.87
N GLN A 189 -22.56 -11.10 1.05
CA GLN A 189 -21.21 -10.50 1.07
C GLN A 189 -20.52 -10.62 2.44
N LEU A 190 -21.13 -11.28 3.43
CA LEU A 190 -20.66 -11.33 4.83
C LEU A 190 -19.33 -12.07 5.02
N GLU A 191 -19.01 -13.00 4.12
CA GLU A 191 -17.76 -13.76 4.18
C GLU A 191 -16.54 -12.87 3.90
N SER A 192 -16.66 -11.91 2.96
CA SER A 192 -15.64 -10.90 2.69
C SER A 192 -15.36 -10.02 3.92
N TYR A 193 -16.42 -9.61 4.63
CA TYR A 193 -16.31 -8.85 5.89
C TYR A 193 -15.59 -9.62 6.98
N THR A 194 -15.95 -10.89 7.19
CA THR A 194 -15.35 -11.71 8.25
C THR A 194 -13.85 -11.90 8.00
N ASN A 195 -13.46 -12.12 6.75
CA ASN A 195 -12.06 -12.22 6.37
C ASN A 195 -11.31 -10.90 6.55
N PHE A 196 -11.93 -9.78 6.15
CA PHE A 196 -11.39 -8.45 6.35
C PHE A 196 -11.18 -8.11 7.83
N LEU A 197 -12.21 -8.26 8.66
CA LEU A 197 -12.08 -8.06 10.11
C LEU A 197 -11.08 -9.00 10.74
N THR A 198 -11.06 -10.26 10.31
CA THR A 198 -10.08 -11.22 10.82
C THR A 198 -8.66 -10.76 10.48
N ASP A 199 -8.43 -10.17 9.30
CA ASP A 199 -7.15 -9.55 8.95
C ASP A 199 -6.83 -8.30 9.80
N VAL A 200 -7.82 -7.44 10.06
CA VAL A 200 -7.69 -6.33 11.02
C VAL A 200 -7.31 -6.84 12.42
N CYS A 201 -7.91 -7.96 12.86
CA CYS A 201 -7.73 -8.54 14.18
C CYS A 201 -6.43 -9.35 14.34
N LYS A 202 -5.83 -9.84 13.24
CA LYS A 202 -4.63 -10.70 13.28
C LYS A 202 -3.42 -10.03 13.93
N ASP A 203 -3.35 -8.70 13.89
CA ASP A 203 -2.13 -7.96 14.23
C ASP A 203 -2.08 -7.30 15.61
N ASN A 204 -3.15 -7.32 16.41
CA ASN A 204 -3.11 -7.09 17.88
C ASN A 204 -4.54 -7.01 18.46
N LYS A 205 -4.87 -7.88 19.42
CA LYS A 205 -6.10 -7.74 20.25
C LYS A 205 -6.16 -6.40 20.98
N VAL A 206 -5.01 -5.82 21.34
CA VAL A 206 -4.92 -4.55 22.08
C VAL A 206 -5.40 -3.37 21.22
N ILE A 207 -5.06 -3.35 19.94
CA ILE A 207 -5.45 -2.26 19.03
C ILE A 207 -6.95 -2.29 18.76
N LEU A 208 -7.52 -3.49 18.66
CA LEU A 208 -8.96 -3.67 18.50
C LEU A 208 -9.74 -3.19 19.72
N ASN A 209 -9.23 -3.45 20.94
CA ASN A 209 -9.82 -2.92 22.16
C ASN A 209 -9.73 -1.39 22.24
N GLU A 210 -8.64 -0.78 21.75
CA GLU A 210 -8.50 0.67 21.67
C GLU A 210 -9.45 1.27 20.61
N LEU A 211 -9.64 0.56 19.49
CA LEU A 211 -10.57 0.91 18.41
C LEU A 211 -12.02 0.89 18.91
N PHE A 212 -12.42 -0.20 19.56
CA PHE A 212 -13.72 -0.38 20.21
C PHE A 212 -13.89 0.42 21.51
N ALA A 213 -12.83 1.06 22.02
CA ALA A 213 -12.96 2.01 23.13
C ALA A 213 -13.21 3.44 22.64
N ARG A 214 -12.96 3.71 21.34
CA ARG A 214 -13.21 4.99 20.68
C ARG A 214 -14.51 5.01 19.87
N ILE A 215 -15.13 3.85 19.73
CA ILE A 215 -16.39 3.55 19.07
C ILE A 215 -17.33 3.07 20.18
#